data_AF-A0A0T6AUD4-F1
#
_entry.id   AF-A0A0T6AUD4-F1
#
_cell.length_a   1.000
_cell.length_b   1.000
_cell.length_c   1.000
_cell.angle_alpha   90.00
_cell.angle_beta   90.00
_cell.angle_gamma   90.00
#
_symmetry.space_group_name_H-M   'P 1'
#
loop_
_entity.id
_entity.type
_entity.pdbx_description
1 polymer ?
#
loop_
_entity_poly.entity_id
_entity_poly.type
_entity_poly.pdbx_seq_one_letter_code
_entity_poly.pdbx_strand_id
1 'polypeptide(L)'
;MPSQEITTSKVVVHPLVLLSVVDHFNRMSKIGNQKRVVGVLLGCWRAKGVLDISNSFAVPFDEDDKDKSVWFLDHDYLENMYGMFKKVNAREKVVGWYHTGPKLHQNDIAINELIRRYCPNSTLVIIDAEPKDLGLPTEAYQAVEEVHDDGSPTTKTFEHVPSEIGAEEAEEVGVEHLLRDIKDTTVGTLSQRITNQLLGLKGLHLQLQNIRDYLLQVSEGKLPINHQIIYQMQ
;
A
#
# COMPACT_ATOMS: atom_id res chain seq x y z
N MET A 1 -28.09 4.21 -9.20
CA MET A 1 -27.51 2.92 -9.63
C MET A 1 -26.62 2.47 -8.49
N PRO A 2 -26.85 1.31 -7.86
CA PRO A 2 -25.95 0.84 -6.82
C PRO A 2 -24.60 0.61 -7.49
N SER A 3 -23.58 1.34 -7.05
CA SER A 3 -22.21 1.17 -7.47
C SER A 3 -21.83 -0.28 -7.17
N GLN A 4 -21.63 -1.09 -8.22
CA GLN A 4 -21.06 -2.42 -8.08
C GLN A 4 -19.73 -2.25 -7.34
N GLU A 5 -19.65 -2.79 -6.12
CA GLU A 5 -18.39 -2.94 -5.42
C GLU A 5 -17.54 -3.87 -6.26
N ILE A 6 -16.50 -3.31 -6.88
CA ILE A 6 -15.55 -4.09 -7.65
C ILE A 6 -14.63 -4.70 -6.60
N THR A 7 -14.68 -6.02 -6.46
CA THR A 7 -13.73 -6.74 -5.62
C THR A 7 -12.36 -6.68 -6.29
N THR A 8 -11.39 -6.10 -5.58
CA THR A 8 -10.02 -5.97 -6.07
C THR A 8 -9.34 -7.31 -5.90
N SER A 9 -9.03 -7.98 -7.00
CA SER A 9 -8.34 -9.27 -6.95
C SER A 9 -6.83 -9.11 -6.78
N LYS A 10 -6.28 -8.01 -7.32
CA LYS A 10 -4.85 -7.75 -7.36
C LYS A 10 -4.57 -6.27 -7.57
N VAL A 11 -3.51 -5.78 -6.94
CA VAL A 11 -3.02 -4.41 -7.10
C VAL A 11 -1.64 -4.43 -7.76
N VAL A 12 -1.49 -3.72 -8.87
CA VAL A 12 -0.24 -3.54 -9.60
C VAL A 12 0.24 -2.13 -9.36
N VAL A 13 1.44 -1.98 -8.79
CA VAL A 13 2.05 -0.67 -8.53
C VAL A 13 3.19 -0.45 -9.52
N HIS A 14 3.14 0.68 -10.23
CA HIS A 14 4.22 1.09 -11.13
C HIS A 14 5.45 1.61 -10.36
N PRO A 15 6.70 1.34 -10.83
CA PRO A 15 7.91 1.89 -10.22
C PRO A 15 7.92 3.42 -10.11
N LEU A 16 7.25 4.12 -11.02
CA LEU A 16 7.11 5.58 -10.97
C LEU A 16 6.44 6.06 -9.68
N VAL A 17 5.43 5.32 -9.20
CA VAL A 17 4.70 5.63 -7.96
C VAL A 17 5.63 5.49 -6.76
N LEU A 18 6.42 4.41 -6.71
CA LEU A 18 7.38 4.17 -5.64
C LEU A 18 8.41 5.31 -5.56
N LEU A 19 8.95 5.73 -6.70
CA LEU A 19 9.90 6.82 -6.77
C LEU A 19 9.28 8.15 -6.31
N SER A 20 8.04 8.44 -6.75
CA SER A 20 7.30 9.64 -6.37
C SER A 20 7.07 9.71 -4.85
N VAL A 21 6.70 8.59 -4.24
CA VAL A 21 6.44 8.50 -2.79
C VAL A 21 7.72 8.67 -1.98
N VAL A 22 8.81 8.01 -2.38
CA VAL A 22 10.12 8.14 -1.72
C VAL A 22 10.67 9.57 -1.84
N ASP A 23 10.52 10.19 -3.01
CA ASP A 23 10.90 11.59 -3.23
C ASP A 23 10.05 12.56 -2.37
N HIS A 24 8.74 12.32 -2.26
CA HIS A 24 7.87 13.06 -1.37
C HIS A 24 8.29 12.92 0.11
N PHE A 25 8.58 11.70 0.56
CA PHE A 25 9.06 11.43 1.91
C PHE A 25 10.39 12.15 2.20
N ASN A 26 11.32 12.15 1.24
CA ASN A 26 12.60 12.84 1.37
C ASN A 26 12.46 14.37 1.42
N ARG A 27 11.51 14.95 0.69
CA ARG A 27 11.21 16.39 0.77
C ARG A 27 10.68 16.78 2.15
N MET A 28 9.74 16.01 2.69
CA MET A 28 9.17 16.30 4.01
C MET A 28 10.17 16.06 5.15
N SER A 29 11.01 15.02 5.03
CA SER A 29 12.07 14.73 6.01
C SER A 29 13.08 15.89 6.15
N LYS A 30 13.37 16.62 5.06
CA LYS A 30 14.27 17.79 5.09
C LYS A 30 13.66 19.00 5.82
N ILE A 31 12.33 19.07 5.91
CA ILE A 31 11.60 20.18 6.55
C ILE A 31 11.53 19.98 8.08
N GLY A 32 12.00 18.85 8.60
CA GLY A 32 12.16 18.59 10.04
C GLY A 32 11.01 17.81 10.68
N ASN A 33 10.01 17.38 9.89
CA ASN A 33 8.95 16.48 10.34
C ASN A 33 9.21 15.08 9.78
N GLN A 34 9.69 14.15 10.63
CA GLN A 34 9.66 12.71 10.33
C GLN A 34 8.25 12.15 10.55
N LYS A 35 7.24 12.80 9.95
CA LYS A 35 5.85 12.39 10.03
C LYS A 35 5.51 11.49 8.86
N ARG A 36 4.51 10.63 9.06
CA ARG A 36 3.94 9.86 7.96
C ARG A 36 3.41 10.81 6.89
N VAL A 37 3.60 10.41 5.65
CA VAL A 37 3.21 11.19 4.49
C VAL A 37 2.05 10.50 3.83
N VAL A 38 1.03 11.27 3.43
CA VAL A 38 -0.17 10.77 2.77
C VAL A 38 -0.27 11.37 1.38
N GLY A 39 -0.77 10.60 0.43
CA GLY A 39 -1.08 11.09 -0.90
C GLY A 39 -2.12 10.25 -1.61
N VAL A 40 -2.52 10.72 -2.78
CA VAL A 40 -3.59 10.11 -3.57
C VAL A 40 -2.98 9.26 -4.68
N LEU A 41 -3.59 8.11 -4.91
CA LEU A 41 -3.21 7.18 -5.97
C LEU A 41 -4.12 7.40 -7.18
N LEU A 42 -3.48 7.50 -8.34
CA LEU A 42 -4.11 7.63 -9.63
C LEU A 42 -3.82 6.38 -10.45
N GLY A 43 -4.85 5.90 -11.14
CA GLY A 43 -4.74 4.69 -11.92
C GLY A 43 -5.99 4.38 -12.71
N CYS A 44 -6.03 3.14 -13.19
CA CYS A 44 -7.18 2.62 -13.91
C CYS A 44 -7.48 1.19 -13.48
N TRP A 45 -8.76 0.83 -13.59
CA TRP A 45 -9.21 -0.54 -13.36
C TRP A 45 -9.11 -1.32 -14.66
N ARG A 46 -8.30 -2.37 -14.67
CA ARG A 46 -8.23 -3.32 -15.79
C ARG A 46 -9.36 -4.35 -15.68
N ALA A 47 -9.55 -5.12 -16.75
CA ALA A 47 -10.46 -6.25 -16.74
C ALA A 47 -10.08 -7.26 -15.63
N LYS A 48 -11.07 -7.98 -15.09
CA LYS A 48 -10.92 -9.01 -14.04
C LYS A 48 -10.54 -8.48 -12.63
N GLY A 49 -10.85 -7.21 -12.33
CA GLY A 49 -10.67 -6.66 -10.98
C GLY A 49 -9.21 -6.39 -10.60
N VAL A 50 -8.33 -6.27 -11.60
CA VAL A 50 -6.93 -5.86 -11.39
C VAL A 50 -6.86 -4.34 -11.36
N LEU A 51 -6.39 -3.79 -10.24
CA LEU A 51 -6.17 -2.36 -10.07
C LEU A 51 -4.75 -2.02 -10.51
N ASP A 52 -4.63 -1.10 -11.46
CA ASP A 52 -3.34 -0.68 -12.02
C ASP A 52 -3.06 0.76 -11.62
N ILE A 53 -2.00 0.96 -10.83
CA ILE A 53 -1.63 2.24 -10.24
C ILE A 53 -0.44 2.79 -11.02
N SER A 54 -0.72 3.76 -11.87
CA SER A 54 0.27 4.35 -12.77
C SER A 54 0.92 5.59 -12.19
N ASN A 55 0.17 6.38 -11.40
CA ASN A 55 0.64 7.68 -10.93
C ASN A 55 0.18 7.98 -9.51
N SER A 56 0.83 8.95 -8.87
CA SER A 56 0.48 9.38 -7.52
C SER A 56 0.89 10.83 -7.30
N PHE A 57 0.19 11.51 -6.40
CA PHE A 57 0.58 12.85 -5.97
C PHE A 57 0.45 13.01 -4.46
N ALA A 58 1.34 13.84 -3.93
CA ALA A 58 1.39 14.28 -2.55
C ALA A 58 0.17 15.13 -2.21
N VAL A 59 -0.45 14.94 -1.05
CA VAL A 59 -1.42 15.88 -0.50
C VAL A 59 -0.87 16.41 0.83
N PRO A 60 -0.96 17.73 1.11
CA PRO A 60 -0.63 18.26 2.42
C PRO A 60 -1.45 17.55 3.49
N PHE A 61 -0.75 16.86 4.38
CA PHE A 61 -1.33 16.08 5.47
C PHE A 61 -0.55 16.34 6.74
N ASP A 62 -1.27 16.66 7.81
CA ASP A 62 -0.71 16.85 9.14
C ASP A 62 -1.50 16.04 10.14
N GLU A 63 -0.79 15.35 11.02
CA GLU A 63 -1.34 14.63 12.15
C GLU A 63 -0.66 15.12 13.43
N ASP A 64 -1.44 15.25 14.50
CA ASP A 64 -0.89 15.56 15.81
C ASP A 64 -0.26 14.31 16.43
N ASP A 65 0.97 14.44 16.92
CA ASP A 65 1.70 13.35 17.55
C ASP A 65 1.12 13.00 18.94
N LYS A 66 0.45 13.96 19.59
CA LYS A 66 -0.15 13.79 20.91
C LYS A 66 -1.54 13.17 20.82
N ASP A 67 -2.39 13.74 19.97
CA ASP A 67 -3.76 13.30 19.75
C ASP A 67 -3.91 12.75 18.34
N LYS A 68 -3.65 11.44 18.20
CA LYS A 68 -3.72 10.75 16.90
C LYS A 68 -5.09 10.92 16.22
N SER A 69 -6.18 11.13 16.96
CA SER A 69 -7.51 11.33 16.36
C SER A 69 -7.63 12.65 15.59
N VAL A 70 -6.73 13.61 15.78
CA VAL A 70 -6.74 14.91 15.10
C VAL A 70 -5.77 14.87 13.93
N TRP A 71 -6.34 14.91 12.73
CA TRP A 71 -5.59 14.97 11.48
C TRP A 71 -6.25 15.94 10.52
N PHE A 72 -5.45 16.48 9.61
CA PHE A 72 -5.86 17.44 8.60
C PHE A 72 -5.45 16.94 7.22
N LEU A 73 -6.37 17.03 6.26
CA LEU A 73 -6.16 16.72 4.86
C LEU A 73 -6.77 17.83 4.02
N ASP A 74 -5.99 18.41 3.12
CA ASP A 74 -6.45 19.48 2.24
C ASP A 74 -7.28 18.92 1.07
N HIS A 75 -8.61 19.04 1.19
CA HIS A 75 -9.57 18.62 0.17
C HIS A 75 -9.58 19.52 -1.07
N ASP A 76 -9.36 20.82 -0.89
CA ASP A 76 -9.37 21.79 -1.99
C ASP A 76 -8.16 21.56 -2.89
N TYR A 77 -7.01 21.26 -2.29
CA TYR A 77 -5.81 20.87 -3.03
C TYR A 77 -6.05 19.58 -3.84
N LEU A 78 -6.67 18.57 -3.22
CA LEU A 78 -7.00 17.30 -3.89
C LEU A 78 -7.88 17.52 -5.12
N GLU A 79 -8.97 18.29 -5.00
CA GLU A 79 -9.90 18.51 -6.11
C GLU A 79 -9.24 19.31 -7.26
N ASN A 80 -8.48 20.34 -6.93
CA ASN A 80 -7.76 21.15 -7.91
C ASN A 80 -6.70 20.33 -8.66
N MET A 81 -5.87 19.55 -7.93
CA MET A 81 -4.86 18.69 -8.53
C MET A 81 -5.48 17.58 -9.37
N TYR A 82 -6.54 16.93 -8.85
CA TYR A 82 -7.27 15.93 -9.63
C TYR A 82 -7.83 16.53 -10.93
N GLY A 83 -8.36 17.76 -10.88
CA GLY A 83 -8.80 18.50 -12.06
C GLY A 83 -7.69 18.77 -13.07
N MET A 84 -6.44 19.00 -12.62
CA MET A 84 -5.28 19.16 -13.50
C MET A 84 -4.83 17.84 -14.14
N PHE A 85 -4.68 16.77 -13.33
CA PHE A 85 -4.30 15.46 -13.85
C PHE A 85 -5.32 14.91 -14.85
N LYS A 86 -6.61 15.11 -14.58
CA LYS A 86 -7.68 14.71 -15.51
C LYS A 86 -7.64 15.46 -16.85
N LYS A 87 -7.13 16.70 -16.88
CA LYS A 87 -6.93 17.46 -18.13
C LYS A 87 -5.75 16.93 -18.94
N VAL A 88 -4.70 16.44 -18.28
CA VAL A 88 -3.53 15.86 -18.93
C VAL A 88 -3.83 14.44 -19.42
N ASN A 89 -4.44 13.61 -18.57
CA ASN A 89 -4.80 12.24 -18.87
C ASN A 89 -6.22 11.93 -18.40
N ALA A 90 -7.16 11.81 -19.34
CA ALA A 90 -8.56 11.51 -19.04
C ALA A 90 -8.80 10.05 -18.58
N ARG A 91 -7.82 9.16 -18.78
CA ARG A 91 -7.92 7.75 -18.36
C ARG A 91 -7.63 7.56 -16.87
N GLU A 92 -6.80 8.43 -16.29
CA GLU A 92 -6.45 8.39 -14.89
C GLU A 92 -7.62 8.83 -14.01
N LYS A 93 -7.97 7.97 -13.06
CA LYS A 93 -8.94 8.28 -12.02
C LYS A 93 -8.28 8.10 -10.68
N VAL A 94 -8.83 8.74 -9.66
CA VAL A 94 -8.50 8.38 -8.29
C VAL A 94 -8.93 6.92 -8.10
N VAL A 95 -8.04 6.13 -7.50
CA VAL A 95 -8.28 4.71 -7.22
C VAL A 95 -8.11 4.38 -5.74
N GLY A 96 -7.51 5.30 -5.00
CA GLY A 96 -7.23 5.12 -3.59
C GLY A 96 -6.21 6.13 -3.12
N TRP A 97 -5.49 5.75 -2.08
CA TRP A 97 -4.51 6.59 -1.43
C TRP A 97 -3.38 5.76 -0.86
N TYR A 98 -2.24 6.42 -0.66
CA TYR A 98 -1.09 5.80 -0.03
C TYR A 98 -0.72 6.55 1.22
N HIS A 99 -0.06 5.85 2.13
CA HIS A 99 0.72 6.50 3.16
C HIS A 99 2.07 5.82 3.35
N THR A 100 3.05 6.60 3.75
CA THR A 100 4.35 6.09 4.19
C THR A 100 4.27 5.81 5.69
N GLY A 101 3.95 4.58 6.05
CA GLY A 101 3.96 4.15 7.44
C GLY A 101 4.77 2.88 7.57
N PRO A 102 5.37 2.58 8.73
CA PRO A 102 5.78 1.21 8.99
C PRO A 102 4.58 0.31 9.33
N LYS A 103 3.45 0.86 9.80
CA LYS A 103 2.23 0.12 10.22
C LYS A 103 0.93 0.91 10.02
N LEU A 104 -0.20 0.19 9.92
CA LEU A 104 -1.55 0.78 9.92
C LEU A 104 -1.89 1.45 11.25
N HIS A 105 -2.68 2.52 11.18
CA HIS A 105 -3.24 3.26 12.29
C HIS A 105 -4.76 3.23 12.26
N GLN A 106 -5.40 3.37 13.43
CA GLN A 106 -6.86 3.40 13.54
C GLN A 106 -7.49 4.55 12.73
N ASN A 107 -6.76 5.67 12.58
CA ASN A 107 -7.19 6.84 11.82
C ASN A 107 -7.34 6.56 10.32
N ASP A 108 -6.68 5.52 9.81
CA ASP A 108 -6.70 5.19 8.37
C ASP A 108 -8.11 4.80 7.92
N ILE A 109 -8.94 4.28 8.83
CA ILE A 109 -10.36 4.01 8.58
C ILE A 109 -11.10 5.32 8.28
N ALA A 110 -10.86 6.36 9.10
CA ALA A 110 -11.50 7.67 8.94
C ALA A 110 -11.02 8.39 7.68
N ILE A 111 -9.71 8.32 7.39
CA ILE A 111 -9.13 8.89 6.15
C ILE A 111 -9.74 8.19 4.94
N ASN A 112 -9.83 6.86 4.97
CA ASN A 112 -10.40 6.10 3.87
C ASN A 112 -11.88 6.43 3.63
N GLU A 113 -12.66 6.71 4.68
CA GLU A 113 -14.07 7.10 4.54
C GLU A 113 -14.24 8.48 3.87
N LEU A 114 -13.31 9.42 4.11
CA LEU A 114 -13.32 10.68 3.36
C LEU A 114 -12.99 10.45 1.88
N ILE A 115 -12.03 9.60 1.58
CA ILE A 115 -11.60 9.33 0.20
C ILE A 115 -12.64 8.50 -0.56
N ARG A 116 -13.43 7.67 0.15
CA ARG A 116 -14.57 6.94 -0.40
C ARG A 116 -15.62 7.84 -1.04
N ARG A 117 -15.72 9.11 -0.63
CA ARG A 117 -16.60 10.10 -1.28
C ARG A 117 -16.21 10.37 -2.73
N TYR A 118 -14.92 10.30 -3.03
CA TYR A 118 -14.39 10.46 -4.38
C TYR A 118 -14.36 9.12 -5.12
N CYS A 119 -14.07 8.02 -4.42
CA CYS A 119 -13.89 6.69 -5.00
C CYS A 119 -14.50 5.59 -4.13
N PRO A 120 -15.63 4.97 -4.53
CA PRO A 120 -16.28 3.95 -3.71
C PRO A 120 -15.38 2.73 -3.46
N ASN A 121 -14.54 2.36 -4.43
CA ASN A 121 -13.58 1.26 -4.33
C ASN A 121 -12.19 1.78 -3.97
N SER A 122 -12.09 2.55 -2.88
CA SER A 122 -10.80 3.11 -2.42
C SER A 122 -9.91 2.01 -1.84
N THR A 123 -8.73 1.86 -2.43
CA THR A 123 -7.67 0.96 -1.95
C THR A 123 -6.59 1.76 -1.20
N LEU A 124 -6.19 1.27 -0.04
CA LEU A 124 -5.05 1.80 0.70
C LEU A 124 -3.78 1.05 0.26
N VAL A 125 -2.72 1.76 -0.06
CA VAL A 125 -1.39 1.15 -0.30
C VAL A 125 -0.37 1.73 0.66
N ILE A 126 0.25 0.85 1.45
CA ILE A 126 1.34 1.21 2.32
C ILE A 126 2.62 1.02 1.54
N ILE A 127 3.41 2.08 1.46
CA ILE A 127 4.69 2.09 0.77
C ILE A 127 5.76 2.39 1.80
N ASP A 128 6.67 1.44 2.00
CA ASP A 128 7.84 1.63 2.85
C ASP A 128 8.83 2.57 2.16
N ALA A 129 9.06 3.73 2.77
CA ALA A 129 10.06 4.68 2.28
C ALA A 129 11.50 4.25 2.61
N GLU A 130 11.67 3.42 3.62
CA GLU A 130 12.95 2.83 4.00
C GLU A 130 13.09 1.44 3.39
N PRO A 131 14.17 1.16 2.64
CA PRO A 131 14.35 -0.13 2.00
C PRO A 131 14.55 -1.22 3.05
N LYS A 132 13.64 -2.20 3.08
CA LYS A 132 13.81 -3.44 3.84
C LYS A 132 14.59 -4.45 2.98
N ASP A 133 15.47 -5.24 3.61
CA ASP A 133 16.34 -6.19 2.91
C ASP A 133 15.58 -7.31 2.15
N LEU A 134 14.32 -7.58 2.52
CA LEU A 134 13.52 -8.65 1.94
C LEU A 134 12.05 -8.24 1.77
N GLY A 135 11.49 -8.58 0.61
CA GLY A 135 10.06 -8.45 0.30
C GLY A 135 9.75 -7.37 -0.72
N LEU A 136 8.46 -7.27 -1.08
CA LEU A 136 7.94 -6.12 -1.82
C LEU A 136 7.71 -4.98 -0.81
N PRO A 137 8.15 -3.75 -1.07
CA PRO A 137 7.95 -2.60 -0.19
C PRO A 137 6.51 -2.04 -0.23
N THR A 138 5.57 -2.81 -0.78
CA THR A 138 4.20 -2.39 -1.05
C THR A 138 3.22 -3.39 -0.46
N GLU A 139 2.38 -2.93 0.44
CA GLU A 139 1.25 -3.71 0.97
C GLU A 139 -0.04 -3.02 0.59
N ALA A 140 -0.99 -3.75 0.01
CA ALA A 140 -2.28 -3.19 -0.38
C ALA A 140 -3.38 -3.71 0.55
N TYR A 141 -4.30 -2.82 0.91
CA TYR A 141 -5.40 -3.10 1.80
C TYR A 141 -6.70 -2.54 1.24
N GLN A 142 -7.78 -3.31 1.37
CA GLN A 142 -9.12 -2.87 1.03
C GLN A 142 -9.95 -2.83 2.31
N ALA A 143 -10.69 -1.74 2.51
CA ALA A 143 -11.59 -1.66 3.65
C ALA A 143 -12.83 -2.51 3.40
N VAL A 144 -13.11 -3.42 4.33
CA VAL A 144 -14.26 -4.32 4.32
C VAL A 144 -15.05 -4.15 5.62
N GLU A 145 -16.36 -4.33 5.56
CA GLU A 145 -17.20 -4.37 6.74
C GLU A 145 -17.30 -5.81 7.21
N GLU A 146 -16.51 -6.16 8.24
CA GLU A 146 -16.58 -7.47 8.86
C GLU A 146 -17.77 -7.52 9.82
N VAL A 147 -18.67 -8.46 9.54
CA VAL A 147 -19.72 -8.87 10.47
C VAL A 147 -19.14 -9.96 11.35
N HIS A 148 -18.90 -9.65 12.62
CA HIS A 148 -18.43 -10.63 13.58
C HIS A 148 -19.54 -11.65 13.89
N ASP A 149 -19.20 -12.94 13.87
CA ASP A 149 -20.10 -14.03 14.26
C ASP A 149 -20.43 -14.02 15.76
N ASP A 150 -19.67 -13.25 16.55
CA ASP A 150 -19.84 -13.03 17.99
C ASP A 150 -20.98 -12.03 18.35
N GLY A 151 -21.70 -11.52 17.35
CA GLY A 151 -22.81 -10.58 17.54
C GLY A 151 -22.40 -9.16 17.94
N SER A 152 -21.11 -8.85 17.91
CA SER A 152 -20.58 -7.49 18.08
C SER A 152 -20.93 -6.61 16.86
N PRO A 153 -21.04 -5.28 17.03
CA PRO A 153 -21.39 -4.39 15.93
C PRO A 153 -20.37 -4.49 14.79
N THR A 154 -20.85 -4.33 13.55
CA THR A 154 -20.04 -4.36 12.34
C THR A 154 -18.86 -3.39 12.45
N THR A 155 -17.64 -3.92 12.40
CA THR A 155 -16.43 -3.11 12.41
C THR A 155 -15.83 -3.06 11.01
N LYS A 156 -15.43 -1.86 10.59
CA LYS A 156 -14.65 -1.68 9.36
C LYS A 156 -13.22 -2.11 9.63
N THR A 157 -12.77 -3.15 8.95
CA THR A 157 -11.39 -3.65 9.01
C THR A 157 -10.73 -3.49 7.64
N PHE A 158 -9.42 -3.63 7.60
CA PHE A 158 -8.65 -3.65 6.37
C PHE A 158 -8.23 -5.09 6.07
N GLU A 159 -8.68 -5.62 4.93
CA GLU A 159 -8.25 -6.90 4.43
C GLU A 159 -7.08 -6.70 3.46
N HIS A 160 -6.06 -7.55 3.58
CA HIS A 160 -4.88 -7.50 2.71
C HIS A 160 -5.22 -8.01 1.31
N VAL A 161 -4.86 -7.23 0.30
CA VAL A 161 -5.00 -7.57 -1.13
C VAL A 161 -3.61 -7.85 -1.72
N PRO A 162 -3.44 -8.93 -2.51
CA PRO A 162 -2.16 -9.21 -3.15
C PRO A 162 -1.67 -8.04 -4.01
N SER A 163 -0.45 -7.58 -3.70
CA SER A 163 0.25 -6.52 -4.44
C SER A 163 1.38 -7.10 -5.29
N GLU A 164 1.62 -6.49 -6.45
CA GLU A 164 2.81 -6.73 -7.26
C GLU A 164 3.34 -5.43 -7.85
N ILE A 165 4.60 -5.44 -8.27
CA ILE A 165 5.20 -4.35 -9.02
C ILE A 165 5.14 -4.73 -10.50
N GLY A 166 4.44 -3.92 -11.29
CA GLY A 166 4.36 -4.06 -12.75
C GLY A 166 4.87 -2.79 -13.41
N ALA A 167 5.41 -2.90 -14.62
CA ALA A 167 5.90 -1.75 -15.38
C ALA A 167 5.23 -1.70 -16.76
N GLU A 168 5.05 -0.49 -17.28
CA GLU A 168 4.74 -0.28 -18.70
C GLU A 168 6.02 -0.32 -19.54
N GLU A 169 5.94 -0.62 -20.84
CA GLU A 169 7.09 -0.76 -21.74
C GLU A 169 8.04 0.47 -21.68
N ALA A 170 7.48 1.67 -21.61
CA ALA A 170 8.27 2.90 -21.50
C ALA A 170 9.00 3.02 -20.15
N GLU A 171 8.38 2.56 -19.06
CA GLU A 171 8.98 2.57 -17.72
C GLU A 171 10.05 1.48 -17.59
N GLU A 172 9.82 0.30 -18.19
CA GLU A 172 10.75 -0.83 -18.14
C GLU A 172 12.11 -0.43 -18.72
N VAL A 173 12.12 0.24 -19.87
CA VAL A 173 13.35 0.76 -20.49
C VAL A 173 14.04 1.80 -19.59
N GLY A 174 13.27 2.67 -18.93
CA GLY A 174 13.80 3.66 -17.99
C GLY A 174 14.45 3.02 -16.76
N VAL A 175 13.76 2.05 -16.15
CA VAL A 175 14.26 1.33 -14.97
C VAL A 175 15.46 0.46 -15.32
N GLU A 176 15.45 -0.22 -16.46
CA GLU A 176 16.60 -1.01 -16.93
C GLU A 176 17.83 -0.13 -17.11
N HIS A 177 17.66 1.07 -17.69
CA HIS A 177 18.75 2.02 -17.86
C HIS A 177 19.34 2.48 -16.52
N LEU A 178 18.49 2.79 -15.54
CA LEU A 178 18.93 3.20 -14.19
C LEU A 178 19.65 2.08 -13.44
N LEU A 179 19.31 0.82 -13.72
CA LEU A 179 19.87 -0.35 -13.05
C LEU A 179 21.09 -0.93 -13.76
N ARG A 180 21.54 -0.35 -14.87
CA ARG A 180 22.67 -0.88 -15.66
C ARG A 180 23.97 -1.00 -14.85
N ASP A 181 24.18 -0.11 -13.88
CA ASP A 181 25.39 -0.08 -13.06
C ASP A 181 25.33 -1.05 -11.86
N ILE A 182 24.14 -1.57 -11.53
CA ILE A 182 23.89 -2.44 -10.36
C ILE A 182 23.56 -3.87 -10.78
N LYS A 183 22.85 -4.05 -11.90
CA LYS A 183 22.55 -5.36 -12.46
C LYS A 183 23.80 -5.92 -13.14
N ASP A 184 24.53 -6.76 -12.41
CA ASP A 184 25.52 -7.65 -12.99
C ASP A 184 24.80 -8.65 -13.91
N THR A 185 24.69 -8.32 -15.20
CA THR A 185 24.19 -9.21 -16.26
C THR A 185 25.07 -10.47 -16.43
N THR A 186 26.18 -10.56 -15.67
CA THR A 186 27.14 -11.66 -15.62
C THR A 186 26.78 -12.74 -14.59
N VAL A 187 25.77 -12.53 -13.74
CA VAL A 187 25.34 -13.56 -12.77
C VAL A 187 24.66 -14.71 -13.52
N GLY A 188 25.37 -15.83 -13.64
CA GLY A 188 24.87 -17.04 -14.31
C GLY A 188 23.54 -17.56 -13.72
N THR A 189 22.78 -18.28 -14.55
CA THR A 189 21.44 -18.81 -14.20
C THR A 189 21.44 -19.67 -12.93
N LEU A 190 22.56 -20.34 -12.62
CA LEU A 190 22.72 -21.11 -11.39
C LEU A 190 22.83 -20.22 -10.15
N SER A 191 23.65 -19.17 -10.21
CA SER A 191 23.80 -18.22 -9.10
C SER A 191 22.48 -17.51 -8.78
N GLN A 192 21.72 -17.12 -9.80
CA GLN A 192 20.38 -16.56 -9.60
C GLN A 192 19.43 -17.54 -8.90
N ARG A 193 19.43 -18.83 -9.28
CA ARG A 193 18.61 -19.85 -8.61
C ARG A 193 19.00 -20.05 -7.15
N ILE A 194 20.30 -20.09 -6.85
CA ILE A 194 20.79 -20.22 -5.47
C ILE A 194 20.38 -19.00 -4.64
N THR A 195 20.54 -17.79 -5.18
CA THR A 195 20.11 -16.55 -4.51
C THR A 195 18.61 -16.56 -4.27
N ASN A 196 17.79 -16.97 -5.25
CA ASN A 196 16.34 -17.08 -5.10
C ASN A 196 15.94 -18.08 -4.01
N GLN A 197 16.61 -19.23 -3.93
CA GLN A 197 16.37 -20.20 -2.85
C GLN A 197 16.75 -19.64 -1.47
N LEU A 198 17.89 -18.95 -1.38
CA LEU A 198 18.36 -18.35 -0.14
C LEU A 198 17.43 -17.22 0.33
N LEU A 199 17.01 -16.34 -0.58
CA LEU A 199 16.04 -15.28 -0.31
C LEU A 199 14.67 -15.86 0.08
N GLY A 200 14.21 -16.90 -0.62
CA GLY A 200 12.97 -17.61 -0.27
C GLY A 200 13.02 -18.20 1.15
N LEU A 201 14.14 -18.80 1.54
CA LEU A 201 14.32 -19.38 2.88
C LEU A 201 14.40 -18.29 3.97
N LYS A 202 15.09 -17.18 3.71
CA LYS A 202 15.10 -16.02 4.61
C LYS A 202 13.71 -15.40 4.78
N GLY A 203 12.96 -15.26 3.68
CA GLY A 203 11.59 -14.75 3.70
C GLY A 203 10.66 -15.66 4.51
N LEU A 204 10.74 -16.98 4.29
CA LEU A 204 9.98 -17.96 5.07
C LEU A 204 10.33 -17.92 6.56
N HIS A 205 11.61 -17.77 6.90
CA HIS A 205 12.04 -17.64 8.29
C HIS A 205 11.42 -16.41 8.97
N LEU A 206 11.46 -15.25 8.31
CA LEU A 206 10.82 -14.03 8.81
C LEU A 206 9.31 -14.21 8.98
N GLN A 207 8.64 -14.84 8.01
CA GLN A 207 7.20 -15.09 8.10
C GLN A 207 6.84 -16.04 9.26
N LEU A 208 7.59 -17.12 9.44
CA LEU A 208 7.42 -18.03 10.59
C LEU A 208 7.67 -17.33 11.92
N GLN A 209 8.64 -16.41 11.97
CA GLN A 209 8.88 -15.60 13.15
C GLN A 209 7.69 -14.69 13.47
N ASN A 210 7.13 -14.01 12.46
CA ASN A 210 5.95 -13.17 12.63
C ASN A 210 4.73 -13.97 13.12
N ILE A 211 4.54 -15.18 12.58
CA ILE A 211 3.47 -16.10 13.02
C ILE A 211 3.65 -16.50 14.48
N ARG A 212 4.87 -16.89 14.87
CA ARG A 212 5.20 -17.23 16.25
C ARG A 212 4.93 -16.05 17.18
N ASP A 213 5.37 -14.85 16.80
CA ASP A 213 5.24 -13.65 17.62
C ASP A 213 3.76 -13.25 17.77
N TYR A 214 2.92 -13.45 16.74
CA TYR A 214 1.46 -13.31 16.82
C TYR A 214 0.84 -14.32 17.79
N LEU A 215 1.17 -15.61 17.66
CA LEU A 215 0.64 -16.66 18.54
C LEU A 215 1.03 -16.44 20.01
N LEU A 216 2.26 -15.98 20.26
CA LEU A 216 2.70 -15.60 21.61
C LEU A 216 1.84 -14.47 22.18
N GLN A 217 1.60 -13.41 21.39
CA GLN A 217 0.78 -12.28 21.85
C GLN A 217 -0.68 -12.65 22.11
N VAL A 218 -1.23 -13.57 21.32
CA VAL A 218 -2.58 -14.13 21.54
C VAL A 218 -2.58 -15.00 22.81
N SER A 219 -1.55 -15.82 23.03
CA SER A 219 -1.44 -16.66 24.23
C SER A 219 -1.29 -15.86 25.52
N GLU A 220 -0.64 -14.69 25.45
CA GLU A 220 -0.49 -13.74 26.55
C GLU A 220 -1.75 -12.87 26.77
N GLY A 221 -2.74 -12.96 25.88
CA GLY A 221 -4.01 -12.21 25.97
C GLY A 221 -3.90 -10.71 25.62
N LYS A 222 -2.83 -10.28 24.94
CA LYS A 222 -2.62 -8.88 24.54
C LYS A 222 -3.42 -8.48 23.31
N LEU A 223 -3.76 -9.43 22.44
CA LEU A 223 -4.51 -9.21 21.20
C LEU A 223 -5.74 -10.15 21.15
N PRO A 224 -6.88 -9.66 20.64
CA PRO A 224 -8.04 -10.52 20.39
C PRO A 224 -7.72 -11.54 19.30
N ILE A 225 -8.32 -12.72 19.43
CA ILE A 225 -8.16 -13.82 18.48
C ILE A 225 -8.83 -13.47 17.16
N ASN A 226 -8.06 -13.38 16.07
CA ASN A 226 -8.63 -13.42 14.73
C ASN A 226 -8.81 -14.89 14.29
N HIS A 227 -10.06 -15.34 14.27
CA HIS A 227 -10.44 -16.71 13.91
C HIS A 227 -10.05 -17.10 12.48
N GLN A 228 -10.06 -16.15 11.53
CA GLN A 228 -9.71 -16.42 10.14
C GLN A 228 -8.23 -16.79 10.00
N ILE A 229 -7.35 -16.08 10.72
CA ILE A 229 -5.90 -16.37 10.73
C ILE A 229 -5.64 -17.73 11.36
N ILE A 230 -6.30 -18.06 12.48
CA ILE A 230 -6.12 -19.36 13.15
C ILE A 230 -6.63 -20.50 12.25
N TYR A 231 -7.75 -20.31 11.57
CA TYR A 231 -8.29 -21.32 10.66
C TYR A 231 -7.35 -21.59 9.48
N GLN A 232 -6.72 -20.54 8.92
CA GLN A 232 -5.72 -20.68 7.86
C GLN A 232 -4.39 -21.31 8.34
N MET A 233 -4.16 -21.36 9.66
CA MET A 233 -2.97 -21.94 10.28
C MET A 233 -3.10 -23.44 10.60
N GLN A 234 -4.33 -23.98 10.60
CA GLN A 234 -4.63 -25.37 10.92
C GLN A 234 -4.35 -26.31 9.74
#